data_AF-A0A954BIY8-F1
#
_entry.id   AF-A0A954BIY8-F1
#
_cell.length_a   1.000
_cell.length_b   1.000
_cell.length_c   1.000
_cell.angle_alpha   90.00
_cell.angle_beta   90.00
_cell.angle_gamma   90.00
#
_symmetry.space_group_name_H-M   'P 1'
#
loop_
_entity.id
_entity.type
_entity.pdbx_description
1 polymer ?
#
loop_
_entity_poly.entity_id
_entity_poly.type
_entity_poly.pdbx_seq_one_letter_code
_entity_poly.pdbx_strand_id
1 'polypeptide(L)'
;FCIGHVGPEAADGGPIALIEDGDIITIDAEKGTIDVRLTPAEMQDRKRKWKPRQNMYGSGALLKFAQLVGPAHEGAVTHPGFAGERHVYADI
;
A
#
# COMPACT_ATOMS: atom_id res chain seq x y z
N PHE A 1 -9.89 11.27 -13.31
CA PHE A 1 -8.86 10.26 -13.07
C PHE A 1 -9.34 9.28 -12.02
N CYS A 2 -9.06 7.99 -12.18
CA CYS A 2 -9.26 6.97 -11.15
C CYS A 2 -7.94 6.23 -11.00
N ILE A 3 -7.35 6.26 -9.80
CA ILE A 3 -6.04 5.67 -9.52
C ILE A 3 -6.25 4.71 -8.35
N GLY A 4 -5.88 3.45 -8.54
CA GLY A 4 -5.96 2.39 -7.54
C GLY A 4 -4.58 1.80 -7.24
N HIS A 5 -4.52 0.84 -6.32
CA HIS A 5 -3.30 0.11 -5.94
C HIS A 5 -2.12 1.01 -5.54
N VAL A 6 -2.41 2.19 -4.97
CA VAL A 6 -1.39 3.11 -4.46
C VAL A 6 -0.67 2.44 -3.30
N GLY A 7 0.65 2.28 -3.44
CA GLY A 7 1.51 1.58 -2.49
C GLY A 7 2.77 2.41 -2.15
N PRO A 8 3.36 2.27 -0.95
CA PRO A 8 2.86 1.48 0.19
C PRO A 8 1.50 1.98 0.68
N GLU A 9 0.64 1.06 1.12
CA GLU A 9 -0.74 1.37 1.44
C GLU A 9 -0.89 2.15 2.76
N ALA A 10 -2.09 2.65 3.01
CA ALA A 10 -2.36 3.43 4.22
C ALA A 10 -2.19 2.61 5.50
N ALA A 11 -2.46 1.31 5.46
CA ALA A 11 -2.31 0.41 6.61
C ALA A 11 -0.84 0.26 7.04
N ASP A 12 0.09 0.32 6.08
CA ASP A 12 1.54 0.22 6.31
C ASP A 12 2.21 1.58 6.61
N GLY A 13 1.42 2.66 6.68
CA GLY A 13 1.94 4.01 6.93
C GLY A 13 2.69 4.58 5.72
N GLY A 14 2.31 4.17 4.51
CA GLY A 14 2.77 4.79 3.27
C GLY A 14 2.36 6.26 3.15
N PRO A 15 2.86 6.98 2.13
CA PRO A 15 2.58 8.42 1.96
C PRO A 15 1.08 8.76 1.93
N ILE A 16 0.26 7.89 1.34
CA ILE A 16 -1.20 8.05 1.28
C ILE A 16 -1.87 8.05 2.66
N ALA A 17 -1.23 7.48 3.68
CA ALA A 17 -1.72 7.49 5.06
C ALA A 17 -1.57 8.85 5.76
N LEU A 18 -0.77 9.76 5.19
CA LEU A 18 -0.36 11.03 5.79
C LEU A 18 -1.07 12.25 5.20
N ILE A 19 -1.94 12.00 4.21
CA ILE A 19 -2.71 13.04 3.53
C ILE A 19 -3.84 13.51 4.45
N GLU A 20 -4.06 14.81 4.49
CA GLU A 20 -5.07 15.48 5.28
C GLU A 20 -5.97 16.32 4.36
N ASP A 21 -7.19 16.62 4.82
CA ASP A 21 -8.13 17.45 4.06
C ASP A 21 -7.51 18.83 3.78
N GLY A 22 -7.56 19.23 2.51
CA GLY A 22 -7.00 20.50 2.05
C GLY A 22 -5.60 20.41 1.43
N ASP A 23 -4.93 19.26 1.51
CA ASP A 23 -3.67 19.06 0.80
C ASP A 23 -3.87 19.14 -0.73
N ILE A 24 -2.91 19.75 -1.43
CA ILE A 24 -2.94 19.86 -2.89
C ILE A 24 -2.20 18.67 -3.51
N ILE A 25 -2.93 17.87 -4.28
CA ILE A 25 -2.41 16.75 -5.05
C ILE A 25 -2.27 17.14 -6.52
N THR A 26 -1.10 16.90 -7.09
CA THR A 26 -0.82 17.06 -8.53
C THR A 26 -0.75 15.69 -9.17
N ILE A 27 -1.49 15.50 -10.26
CA ILE A 27 -1.50 14.24 -11.03
C ILE A 27 -1.08 14.60 -12.45
N ASP A 28 0.02 14.00 -12.90
CA ASP A 28 0.53 14.12 -14.27
C ASP A 28 0.50 12.74 -14.94
N ALA A 29 -0.50 12.51 -15.79
CA ALA A 29 -0.69 11.22 -16.45
C ALA A 29 0.29 10.98 -17.60
N GLU A 30 0.88 12.04 -18.16
CA GLU A 30 1.89 11.91 -19.23
C GLU A 30 3.24 11.49 -18.64
N LYS A 31 3.61 12.07 -17.48
CA LYS A 31 4.81 11.67 -16.74
C LYS A 31 4.59 10.43 -15.85
N GLY A 32 3.35 10.07 -15.58
CA GLY A 32 3.01 8.98 -14.66
C GLY A 32 3.33 9.30 -13.21
N THR A 33 3.22 10.57 -12.79
CA THR A 33 3.51 11.00 -11.42
C THR A 33 2.26 11.39 -10.65
N ILE A 34 2.31 11.16 -9.33
CA ILE A 34 1.34 11.66 -8.37
C ILE A 34 2.12 12.25 -7.21
N ASP A 35 1.96 13.55 -7.01
CA ASP A 35 2.74 14.33 -6.06
C ASP A 35 1.82 15.08 -5.11
N VAL A 36 2.24 15.24 -3.86
CA VAL A 36 1.57 16.09 -2.88
C VAL A 36 2.41 17.34 -2.65
N ARG A 37 1.77 18.51 -2.59
CA ARG A 37 2.44 19.79 -2.34
C ARG A 37 2.73 19.98 -0.84
N LEU A 38 3.51 19.05 -0.28
CA LEU A 38 4.02 19.09 1.08
C LEU A 38 5.54 18.99 1.05
N THR A 39 6.18 19.68 1.98
CA THR A 39 7.62 19.56 2.16
C THR A 39 7.98 18.20 2.78
N PRO A 40 9.22 17.71 2.59
CA PRO A 40 9.68 16.51 3.28
C PRO A 40 9.58 16.60 4.81
N ALA A 41 9.74 17.80 5.38
CA ALA A 41 9.64 18.02 6.82
C ALA A 41 8.21 17.80 7.33
N GLU A 42 7.20 18.37 6.65
CA GLU A 42 5.79 18.18 6.98
C GLU A 42 5.39 16.70 6.89
N MET A 43 5.82 16.02 5.81
CA MET A 43 5.57 14.58 5.64
C MET A 43 6.19 13.75 6.76
N GLN A 44 7.43 14.08 7.18
CA GLN A 44 8.07 13.40 8.31
C GLN A 44 7.35 13.67 9.64
N ASP A 45 6.90 14.90 9.89
CA ASP A 45 6.17 15.26 11.10
C ASP A 45 4.82 14.57 11.19
N ARG A 46 4.10 14.45 10.08
CA ARG A 46 2.87 13.65 10.01
C ARG A 46 3.17 12.17 10.21
N LYS A 47 4.22 11.64 9.59
CA LYS A 47 4.65 10.25 9.78
C LYS A 47 4.98 9.91 11.23
N ARG A 48 5.61 10.84 11.97
CA ARG A 48 5.90 10.69 13.41
C ARG A 48 4.63 10.59 14.26
N LYS A 49 3.54 11.23 13.84
CA LYS A 49 2.24 11.22 14.54
C LYS A 49 1.33 10.07 14.12
N TRP A 50 1.60 9.48 12.96
CA TRP A 50 0.81 8.40 12.41
C TRP A 50 0.83 7.17 13.31
N LYS A 51 -0.34 6.52 13.45
CA LYS A 51 -0.51 5.27 14.18
C LYS A 51 -1.29 4.30 13.31
N PRO A 52 -0.86 3.03 13.22
CA PRO A 52 -1.59 2.03 12.46
C PRO A 52 -3.00 1.86 13.04
N ARG A 53 -3.99 1.75 12.16
CA ARG A 53 -5.34 1.36 12.55
C ARG A 53 -5.32 -0.10 12.98
N GLN A 54 -6.00 -0.41 14.08
CA GLN A 54 -6.13 -1.79 14.51
C GLN A 54 -7.08 -2.54 13.58
N ASN A 55 -6.67 -3.75 13.17
CA ASN A 55 -7.54 -4.65 12.44
C ASN A 55 -8.69 -5.09 13.36
N MET A 56 -9.93 -4.87 12.94
CA MET A 56 -11.12 -5.28 13.70
C MET A 56 -11.32 -6.81 13.72
N TYR A 57 -10.62 -7.54 12.85
CA TYR A 57 -10.68 -8.98 12.75
C TYR A 57 -9.49 -9.62 13.48
N GLY A 58 -9.71 -9.99 14.74
CA GLY A 58 -8.70 -10.63 15.59
C GLY A 58 -8.57 -12.16 15.40
N SER A 59 -9.29 -12.77 14.47
CA SER A 59 -9.19 -14.20 14.16
C SER A 59 -9.75 -14.55 12.77
N GLY A 60 -9.69 -15.84 12.41
CA GLY A 60 -10.28 -16.35 11.17
C GLY A 60 -9.49 -16.02 9.91
N ALA A 61 -10.14 -16.16 8.75
CA ALA A 61 -9.51 -16.00 7.44
C ALA A 61 -9.00 -14.57 7.21
N LEU A 62 -9.71 -13.56 7.70
CA LEU A 62 -9.32 -12.15 7.51
C LEU A 62 -8.06 -11.77 8.28
N LEU A 63 -7.88 -12.29 9.49
CA LEU A 63 -6.62 -12.11 10.22
C LEU A 63 -5.46 -12.79 9.47
N LYS A 64 -5.66 -14.03 9.02
CA LYS A 64 -4.64 -14.75 8.24
C LYS A 64 -4.25 -14.00 6.98
N PHE A 65 -5.24 -13.49 6.24
CA PHE A 65 -4.99 -12.70 5.04
C PHE A 65 -4.18 -11.45 5.35
N ALA A 66 -4.60 -10.64 6.33
CA ALA A 66 -3.91 -9.41 6.72
C ALA A 66 -2.47 -9.64 7.20
N GLN A 67 -2.16 -10.83 7.73
CA GLN A 67 -0.80 -11.19 8.16
C GLN A 67 0.09 -11.68 7.01
N LEU A 68 -0.48 -12.15 5.91
CA LEU A 68 0.25 -12.86 4.86
C LEU A 68 0.28 -12.11 3.53
N VAL A 69 -0.67 -11.22 3.27
CA VAL A 69 -0.80 -10.53 1.99
C VAL A 69 0.41 -9.62 1.74
N GLY A 70 1.01 -9.77 0.56
CA GLY A 70 2.07 -8.91 0.06
C GLY A 70 1.55 -7.62 -0.58
N PRO A 71 2.43 -6.74 -1.04
CA PRO A 71 2.04 -5.45 -1.60
C PRO A 71 1.30 -5.59 -2.94
N ALA A 72 0.40 -4.66 -3.24
CA ALA A 72 -0.43 -4.69 -4.45
C ALA A 72 0.38 -4.68 -5.75
N HIS A 73 1.52 -3.98 -5.79
CA HIS A 73 2.38 -3.92 -6.98
C HIS A 73 3.11 -5.25 -7.28
N GLU A 74 3.15 -6.17 -6.32
CA GLU A 74 3.65 -7.54 -6.47
C GLU A 74 2.50 -8.56 -6.64
N GLY A 75 1.26 -8.08 -6.80
CA GLY A 75 0.08 -8.91 -7.04
C GLY A 75 -0.69 -9.34 -5.80
N ALA A 76 -0.40 -8.77 -4.62
CA ALA A 76 -1.13 -9.04 -3.38
C ALA A 76 -1.23 -10.54 -3.03
N VAL A 77 -0.15 -11.28 -3.28
CA VAL A 77 -0.08 -12.73 -3.01
C VAL A 77 0.06 -13.01 -1.51
N THR A 78 -0.46 -14.15 -1.05
CA THR A 78 -0.35 -14.62 0.35
C THR A 78 0.65 -15.77 0.52
N HIS A 79 1.49 -15.97 -0.49
CA HIS A 79 2.51 -17.00 -0.60
C HIS A 79 3.78 -16.37 -1.23
N PRO A 80 4.91 -17.08 -1.31
CA PRO A 80 6.17 -16.53 -1.84
C PRO A 80 6.16 -16.12 -3.33
N GLY A 81 5.00 -16.06 -3.98
CA GLY A 81 4.86 -15.80 -5.41
C GLY A 81 5.62 -16.84 -6.27
N PHE A 82 6.03 -16.40 -7.47
CA PHE A 82 6.81 -17.22 -8.39
C PHE A 82 8.21 -17.59 -7.85
N ALA A 83 8.78 -16.78 -6.94
CA ALA A 83 10.10 -17.06 -6.37
C ALA A 83 10.14 -18.37 -5.56
N GLY A 84 9.01 -18.80 -5.01
CA GLY A 84 8.87 -20.07 -4.30
C GLY A 84 8.38 -21.24 -5.16
N GLU A 85 8.07 -21.00 -6.44
CA GLU A 85 7.51 -22.00 -7.34
C GLU A 85 8.54 -23.11 -7.64
N ARG A 86 8.08 -24.36 -7.65
CA ARG A 86 8.94 -25.52 -7.94
C ARG A 86 8.50 -26.28 -9.18
N HIS A 87 7.22 -26.16 -9.57
CA HIS A 87 6.68 -26.83 -10.73
C HIS A 87 5.42 -26.10 -11.22
N VAL A 88 5.46 -25.54 -12.43
CA VAL A 88 4.35 -24.78 -12.98
C VAL A 88 3.26 -25.74 -13.42
N TYR A 89 2.05 -25.58 -12.85
CA TYR A 89 0.89 -26.43 -13.17
C TYR A 89 0.52 -26.45 -14.67
N ALA A 90 0.88 -25.41 -15.43
CA ALA A 90 0.64 -25.35 -16.87
C ALA A 90 1.61 -26.22 -17.71
N ASP A 91 2.65 -26.79 -17.11
CA ASP A 91 3.67 -27.60 -17.79
C ASP A 91 3.32 -29.12 -17.83
N ILE A 92 2.06 -29.48 -17.57
CA ILE A 92 1.54 -30.86 -17.63
C ILE A 92 1.06 -31.19 -19.05
#